data_AF-A0A8T6M994-F1
#
_entry.id   AF-A0A8T6M994-F1
#
_cell.length_a   1.000
_cell.length_b   1.000
_cell.length_c   1.000
_cell.angle_alpha   90.00
_cell.angle_beta   90.00
_cell.angle_gamma   90.00
#
_symmetry.space_group_name_H-M   'P 1'
#
loop_
_entity.id
_entity.type
_entity.pdbx_description
1 polymer ?
#
loop_
_entity_poly.entity_id
_entity_poly.type
_entity_poly.pdbx_seq_one_letter_code
_entity_poly.pdbx_strand_id
1 'polypeptide(L)'
;MSQETIEQLRLKKVLINDIEIIREHITAIKIFETITQPGITGYIDIMDYQALVEKGEVFAEDKIKIIFTVEGQTDLTLDYVLYSNEKGSVLPEQHYNTIRFNFCSSWLIQGLSKTLSINYDDMKISQIISSLLTECGAQIGYIEPTKQIIESFVSPYWSPYHIIKYLLSFAINSSGTGGYLCWTDLKTGKVNVTTLDYLMKGSLGRFDEFLVNPENPRYRGRIDNLTVETNYDIIRLLSNGGAGTKYYAFNFDKKKVISTELNISNVNQTHLSSKYPLYPKYLNDIKYHNIAFCSLFPNTKGAITGDDSKLNDLLNGKIQNDYSLLSTDVFKINFLTNGDPDRRCGWLAKLDFPSQNLNVEGQSSEINKQYKGDYLIRDISHSFSFYEEYSQAICLCSDGFKEFSRNIISW
;
A
#
# COMPACT_ATOMS: atom_id res chain seq x y z
N MET A 1 27.61 14.67 2.24
CA MET A 1 26.36 15.09 1.60
C MET A 1 25.67 16.04 2.56
N SER A 2 25.20 17.20 2.10
CA SER A 2 24.47 18.15 2.96
C SER A 2 23.15 17.51 3.40
N GLN A 3 22.92 17.37 4.70
CA GLN A 3 21.66 16.88 5.24
C GLN A 3 20.59 17.96 5.04
N GLU A 4 19.64 17.71 4.12
CA GLU A 4 18.51 18.61 3.90
C GLU A 4 17.68 18.73 5.20
N THR A 5 17.34 19.97 5.54
CA THR A 5 16.54 20.31 6.72
C THR A 5 15.08 20.38 6.34
N ILE A 6 14.20 19.98 7.24
CA ILE A 6 12.76 19.95 7.03
C ILE A 6 12.17 21.35 6.91
N GLU A 7 11.37 21.58 5.87
CA GLU A 7 10.43 22.69 5.83
C GLU A 7 9.22 22.36 6.71
N GLN A 8 8.92 23.21 7.69
CA GLN A 8 7.83 22.93 8.63
C GLN A 8 6.47 23.10 7.94
N LEU A 9 5.75 21.98 7.77
CA LEU A 9 4.32 22.00 7.43
C LEU A 9 3.49 22.40 8.63
N ARG A 10 2.59 23.36 8.42
CA ARG A 10 1.63 23.80 9.41
C ARG A 10 0.23 23.76 8.84
N LEU A 11 -0.72 23.19 9.59
CA LEU A 11 -2.13 23.25 9.20
C LEU A 11 -2.56 24.72 9.10
N LYS A 12 -3.01 25.13 7.92
CA LYS A 12 -3.51 26.48 7.65
C LYS A 12 -5.00 26.55 7.94
N LYS A 13 -5.77 25.67 7.30
CA LYS A 13 -7.23 25.60 7.44
C LYS A 13 -7.78 24.24 7.00
N VAL A 14 -8.95 23.91 7.53
CA VAL A 14 -9.78 22.79 7.09
C VAL A 14 -11.14 23.35 6.68
N LEU A 15 -11.61 22.97 5.50
CA LEU A 15 -12.91 23.37 4.97
C LEU A 15 -13.77 22.12 4.80
N ILE A 16 -15.00 22.13 5.29
CA ILE A 16 -16.03 21.11 5.00
C ILE A 16 -17.15 21.83 4.25
N ASN A 17 -17.42 21.46 3.00
CA ASN A 17 -18.35 22.18 2.11
C ASN A 17 -18.13 23.71 2.09
N ASP A 18 -16.86 24.11 2.02
CA ASP A 18 -16.40 25.50 2.06
C ASP A 18 -16.69 26.26 3.39
N ILE A 19 -17.19 25.57 4.42
CA ILE A 19 -17.28 26.06 5.79
C ILE A 19 -15.94 25.81 6.48
N GLU A 20 -15.30 26.87 6.97
CA GLU A 20 -14.04 26.77 7.71
C GLU A 20 -14.26 26.24 9.12
N ILE A 21 -13.54 25.17 9.45
CA ILE A 21 -13.50 24.60 10.79
C ILE A 21 -12.49 25.39 11.61
N ILE A 22 -12.95 25.89 12.77
CA ILE A 22 -12.11 26.56 13.75
C ILE A 22 -10.97 25.63 14.14
N ARG A 23 -9.73 26.08 13.91
CA ARG A 23 -8.54 25.25 14.03
C ARG A 23 -8.35 24.70 15.44
N GLU A 24 -8.69 25.48 16.46
CA GLU A 24 -8.60 25.12 17.87
C GLU A 24 -9.53 23.97 18.26
N HIS A 25 -10.57 23.70 17.45
CA HIS A 25 -11.45 22.57 17.68
C HIS A 25 -10.90 21.27 17.08
N ILE A 26 -9.88 21.32 16.23
CA ILE A 26 -9.30 20.13 15.59
C ILE A 26 -8.30 19.49 16.56
N THR A 27 -8.60 18.28 17.01
CA THR A 27 -7.71 17.55 17.94
C THR A 27 -6.66 16.75 17.18
N ALA A 28 -7.05 16.12 16.07
CA ALA A 28 -6.16 15.32 15.24
C ALA A 28 -6.63 15.28 13.79
N ILE A 29 -5.67 15.25 12.87
CA ILE A 29 -5.85 14.86 11.47
C ILE A 29 -4.90 13.71 11.21
N LYS A 30 -5.43 12.58 10.74
CA LYS A 30 -4.62 11.48 10.24
C LYS A 30 -4.94 11.18 8.79
N ILE A 31 -3.90 11.01 7.98
CA ILE A 31 -3.99 10.63 6.58
C ILE A 31 -3.15 9.35 6.38
N PHE A 32 -3.74 8.35 5.74
CA PHE A 32 -3.13 7.06 5.48
C PHE A 32 -2.92 6.87 3.98
N GLU A 33 -1.65 6.74 3.60
CA GLU A 33 -1.20 6.38 2.26
C GLU A 33 -0.59 4.97 2.31
N THR A 34 -0.93 4.10 1.34
CA THR A 34 -0.38 2.75 1.27
C THR A 34 -0.41 2.23 -0.17
N ILE A 35 0.64 1.51 -0.58
CA ILE A 35 0.68 0.85 -1.90
C ILE A 35 -0.32 -0.30 -2.02
N THR A 36 -0.90 -0.76 -0.90
CA THR A 36 -1.82 -1.92 -0.86
C THR A 36 -3.29 -1.53 -0.97
N GLN A 37 -3.60 -0.24 -0.92
CA GLN A 37 -4.97 0.28 -1.05
C GLN A 37 -5.04 1.33 -2.15
N PRO A 38 -6.10 1.31 -2.97
CA PRO A 38 -6.28 2.22 -4.11
C PRO A 38 -6.23 3.70 -3.74
N GLY A 39 -6.91 4.10 -2.68
CA GLY A 39 -7.14 5.50 -2.35
C GLY A 39 -6.55 5.85 -1.00
N ILE A 40 -6.27 7.14 -0.83
CA ILE A 40 -5.93 7.70 0.47
C ILE A 40 -7.19 7.71 1.34
N THR A 41 -7.02 7.30 2.59
CA THR A 41 -8.06 7.37 3.62
C THR A 41 -7.55 8.19 4.80
N GLY A 42 -8.43 8.62 5.68
CA GLY A 42 -8.02 9.39 6.84
C GLY A 42 -9.19 9.77 7.72
N TYR A 43 -8.88 10.48 8.79
CA TYR A 43 -9.91 11.03 9.67
C TYR A 43 -9.50 12.36 10.26
N ILE A 44 -10.50 13.17 10.62
CA ILE A 44 -10.35 14.38 11.44
C ILE A 44 -11.19 14.22 12.69
N ASP A 45 -10.56 14.41 13.84
CA ASP A 45 -11.23 14.47 15.13
C ASP A 45 -11.46 15.95 15.51
N ILE A 46 -12.71 16.30 15.80
CA ILE A 46 -13.14 17.67 16.12
C ILE A 46 -13.85 17.69 17.48
N MET A 47 -13.50 18.66 18.33
CA MET A 47 -14.24 19.02 19.53
C MET A 47 -15.52 19.77 19.12
N ASP A 48 -16.67 19.14 19.31
CA ASP A 48 -17.95 19.70 18.95
C ASP A 48 -18.58 20.47 20.11
N TYR A 49 -18.21 21.75 20.22
CA TYR A 49 -18.81 22.69 21.18
C TYR A 49 -20.15 23.27 20.73
N GLN A 50 -20.48 23.21 19.43
CA GLN A 50 -21.60 23.96 18.84
C GLN A 50 -22.71 23.09 18.24
N ALA A 51 -22.57 21.77 18.35
CA ALA A 51 -23.39 20.78 17.64
C ALA A 51 -23.21 20.87 16.12
N LEU A 52 -21.96 20.88 15.65
CA LEU A 52 -21.57 21.07 14.24
C LEU A 52 -22.20 20.03 13.31
N VAL A 53 -22.37 18.78 13.75
CA VAL A 53 -23.09 17.77 12.95
C VAL A 53 -24.59 18.06 12.88
N GLU A 54 -25.20 18.53 13.97
CA GLU A 54 -26.65 18.70 14.06
C GLU A 54 -27.11 20.04 13.46
N LYS A 55 -26.27 21.09 13.53
CA LYS A 55 -26.57 22.43 13.02
C LYS A 55 -25.86 22.76 11.71
N GLY A 56 -24.67 22.17 11.50
CA GLY A 56 -23.87 22.40 10.30
C GLY A 56 -24.24 21.49 9.13
N GLU A 57 -25.18 20.56 9.32
CA GLU A 57 -25.69 19.67 8.27
C GLU A 57 -24.56 18.95 7.52
N VAL A 58 -23.56 18.44 8.26
CA VAL A 58 -22.43 17.71 7.68
C VAL A 58 -22.82 16.25 7.45
N PHE A 59 -22.82 15.82 6.20
CA PHE A 59 -23.23 14.51 5.75
C PHE A 59 -22.10 13.71 5.08
N ALA A 60 -22.35 12.42 4.86
CA ALA A 60 -21.52 11.64 3.96
C ALA A 60 -21.59 12.26 2.54
N GLU A 61 -20.50 12.11 1.79
CA GLU A 61 -20.26 12.70 0.46
C GLU A 61 -19.91 14.20 0.44
N ASP A 62 -19.94 14.87 1.59
CA ASP A 62 -19.46 16.24 1.71
C ASP A 62 -17.97 16.36 1.39
N LYS A 63 -17.60 17.47 0.75
CA LYS A 63 -16.21 17.72 0.35
C LYS A 63 -15.44 18.27 1.52
N ILE A 64 -14.25 17.72 1.75
CA ILE A 64 -13.31 18.25 2.72
C ILE A 64 -12.03 18.70 2.02
N LYS A 65 -11.56 19.89 2.36
CA LYS A 65 -10.28 20.44 1.89
C LYS A 65 -9.38 20.69 3.07
N ILE A 66 -8.20 20.08 3.07
CA ILE A 66 -7.18 20.27 4.10
C ILE A 66 -6.04 21.05 3.47
N ILE A 67 -5.73 22.22 4.02
CA ILE A 67 -4.74 23.13 3.44
C ILE A 67 -3.61 23.31 4.45
N PHE A 68 -2.41 22.99 4.01
CA PHE A 68 -1.18 23.16 4.79
C PHE A 68 -0.31 24.24 4.19
N THR A 69 0.29 25.05 5.06
CA THR A 69 1.36 25.97 4.68
C THR A 69 2.69 25.25 4.80
N VAL A 70 3.51 25.32 3.76
CA VAL A 70 4.91 24.89 3.77
C VAL A 70 5.78 26.14 3.82
N GLU A 71 6.74 26.20 4.74
CA GLU A 71 7.64 27.36 4.85
C GLU A 71 8.44 27.56 3.55
N GLY A 72 8.23 28.69 2.87
CA GLY A 72 8.93 29.02 1.63
C GLY A 72 8.34 28.42 0.36
N GLN A 73 7.25 27.65 0.41
CA GLN A 73 6.59 27.05 -0.75
C GLN A 73 5.09 27.41 -0.85
N THR A 74 4.47 27.01 -1.97
CA THR A 74 3.02 27.11 -2.17
C THR A 74 2.27 26.16 -1.24
N ASP A 75 1.11 26.60 -0.73
CA ASP A 75 0.26 25.77 0.12
C ASP A 75 -0.05 24.41 -0.52
N LEU A 76 0.09 23.34 0.25
CA LEU A 76 -0.37 22.00 -0.13
C LEU A 76 -1.86 21.91 0.17
N THR A 77 -2.67 21.71 -0.87
CA THR A 77 -4.12 21.51 -0.75
C THR A 77 -4.47 20.07 -1.04
N LEU A 78 -5.15 19.42 -0.09
CA LEU A 78 -5.62 18.04 -0.21
C LEU A 78 -7.15 18.02 -0.21
N ASP A 79 -7.74 17.44 -1.27
CA ASP A 79 -9.19 17.35 -1.45
C ASP A 79 -9.67 15.91 -1.23
N TYR A 80 -10.64 15.74 -0.32
CA TYR A 80 -11.25 14.45 0.00
C TYR A 80 -12.77 14.54 0.11
N VAL A 81 -13.39 13.40 0.36
CA VAL A 81 -14.83 13.25 0.56
C VAL A 81 -15.09 12.52 1.88
N LEU A 82 -16.02 13.02 2.68
CA LEU A 82 -16.48 12.36 3.90
C LEU A 82 -17.27 11.10 3.55
N TYR A 83 -17.07 10.00 4.28
CA TYR A 83 -17.86 8.78 4.05
C TYR A 83 -18.51 8.21 5.31
N SER A 84 -18.00 8.57 6.49
CA SER A 84 -18.66 8.24 7.75
C SER A 84 -18.31 9.25 8.84
N ASN A 85 -19.20 9.35 9.83
CA ASN A 85 -18.96 10.09 11.05
C ASN A 85 -19.19 9.18 12.27
N GLU A 86 -18.35 9.33 13.28
CA GLU A 86 -18.44 8.59 14.53
C GLU A 86 -18.50 9.58 15.68
N LYS A 87 -19.55 9.51 16.51
CA LYS A 87 -19.60 10.27 17.77
C LYS A 87 -18.72 9.55 18.79
N GLY A 88 -17.64 10.19 19.21
CA GLY A 88 -16.77 9.72 20.28
C GLY A 88 -17.46 9.81 21.65
N SER A 89 -16.96 9.04 22.60
CA SER A 89 -17.46 9.06 23.99
C SER A 89 -17.17 10.38 24.67
N VAL A 90 -18.17 10.94 25.36
CA VAL A 90 -17.99 12.05 26.32
C VAL A 90 -17.07 11.56 27.43
N LEU A 91 -15.87 12.12 27.54
CA LEU A 91 -15.11 11.96 28.77
C LEU A 91 -15.89 12.72 29.87
N PRO A 92 -16.22 12.10 31.03
CA PRO A 92 -17.09 12.71 32.05
C PRO A 92 -16.62 14.09 32.54
N GLU A 93 -15.32 14.38 32.39
CA GLU A 93 -14.69 15.64 32.80
C GLU A 93 -14.70 16.72 31.70
N GLN A 94 -15.06 16.38 30.46
CA GLN A 94 -15.04 17.28 29.32
C GLN A 94 -16.47 17.59 28.87
N HIS A 95 -16.87 18.87 28.92
CA HIS A 95 -18.21 19.34 28.53
C HIS A 95 -18.45 19.38 27.00
N TYR A 96 -17.73 18.58 26.22
CA TYR A 96 -17.85 18.56 24.75
C TYR A 96 -17.81 17.13 24.20
N ASN A 97 -18.46 16.93 23.06
CA ASN A 97 -18.38 15.70 22.30
C ASN A 97 -17.17 15.76 21.36
N THR A 98 -16.49 14.64 21.14
CA THR A 98 -15.54 14.53 20.02
C THR A 98 -16.24 13.85 18.87
N ILE A 99 -16.12 14.40 17.66
CA ILE A 99 -16.68 13.81 16.44
C ILE A 99 -15.52 13.46 15.52
N ARG A 100 -15.50 12.22 15.06
CA ARG A 100 -14.56 11.75 14.05
C ARG A 100 -15.25 11.78 12.70
N PHE A 101 -14.68 12.53 11.76
CA PHE A 101 -15.07 12.51 10.36
C PHE A 101 -14.07 11.68 9.58
N ASN A 102 -14.49 10.53 9.08
CA ASN A 102 -13.67 9.71 8.21
C ASN A 102 -13.82 10.17 6.76
N PHE A 103 -12.69 10.31 6.07
CA PHE A 103 -12.64 10.79 4.70
C PHE A 103 -11.77 9.89 3.82
N CYS A 104 -11.96 9.99 2.51
CA CYS A 104 -11.11 9.32 1.55
C CYS A 104 -11.03 10.06 0.21
N SER A 105 -10.17 9.57 -0.68
CA SER A 105 -10.04 10.08 -2.05
C SER A 105 -11.40 10.03 -2.77
N SER A 106 -11.75 11.13 -3.43
CA SER A 106 -13.04 11.28 -4.13
C SER A 106 -13.34 10.14 -5.10
N TRP A 107 -12.33 9.72 -5.88
CA TRP A 107 -12.48 8.64 -6.84
C TRP A 107 -12.77 7.29 -6.19
N LEU A 108 -12.27 7.05 -4.97
CA LEU A 108 -12.48 5.78 -4.26
C LEU A 108 -13.95 5.59 -3.91
N ILE A 109 -14.61 6.63 -3.38
CA ILE A 109 -16.05 6.60 -3.12
C ILE A 109 -16.84 6.39 -4.40
N GLN A 110 -16.48 7.05 -5.51
CA GLN A 110 -17.14 6.80 -6.79
C GLN A 110 -16.93 5.37 -7.29
N GLY A 111 -15.74 4.81 -7.10
CA GLY A 111 -15.40 3.44 -7.47
C GLY A 111 -16.09 2.36 -6.62
N LEU A 112 -16.51 2.72 -5.41
CA LEU A 112 -17.24 1.83 -4.50
C LEU A 112 -18.77 1.93 -4.65
N SER A 113 -19.29 3.14 -4.86
CA SER A 113 -20.74 3.43 -4.87
C SER A 113 -21.41 3.11 -6.21
N LYS A 114 -20.71 3.32 -7.33
CA LYS A 114 -21.26 3.05 -8.66
C LYS A 114 -21.26 1.55 -8.95
N THR A 115 -22.28 1.07 -9.66
CA THR A 115 -22.33 -0.28 -10.21
C THR A 115 -22.39 -0.19 -11.72
N LEU A 116 -21.58 -1.01 -12.40
CA LEU A 116 -21.38 -0.92 -13.83
C LEU A 116 -21.69 -2.25 -14.51
N SER A 117 -22.51 -2.20 -15.56
CA SER A 117 -22.64 -3.26 -16.55
C SER A 117 -22.00 -2.78 -17.84
N ILE A 118 -20.69 -3.03 -17.95
CA ILE A 118 -19.88 -2.65 -19.12
C ILE A 118 -19.31 -3.93 -19.71
N ASN A 119 -19.18 -3.93 -21.05
CA ASN A 119 -18.44 -4.93 -21.78
C ASN A 119 -17.14 -4.32 -22.33
N TYR A 120 -16.04 -5.05 -22.22
CA TYR A 120 -14.75 -4.72 -22.81
C TYR A 120 -14.31 -5.85 -23.72
N ASP A 121 -14.01 -5.55 -24.99
CA ASP A 121 -13.61 -6.56 -25.97
C ASP A 121 -12.22 -6.22 -26.53
N ASP A 122 -11.36 -7.24 -26.67
CA ASP A 122 -9.99 -7.15 -27.20
C ASP A 122 -9.10 -6.05 -26.58
N MET A 123 -9.25 -5.82 -25.27
CA MET A 123 -8.49 -4.78 -24.54
C MET A 123 -7.48 -5.37 -23.57
N LYS A 124 -6.36 -4.67 -23.37
CA LYS A 124 -5.43 -4.99 -22.28
C LYS A 124 -6.03 -4.62 -20.93
N ILE A 125 -5.73 -5.41 -19.90
CA ILE A 125 -6.15 -5.11 -18.52
C ILE A 125 -5.77 -3.69 -18.11
N SER A 126 -4.55 -3.23 -18.42
CA SER A 126 -4.12 -1.85 -18.13
C SER A 126 -5.01 -0.77 -18.79
N GLN A 127 -5.53 -1.04 -19.99
CA GLN A 127 -6.43 -0.11 -20.70
C GLN A 127 -7.81 -0.09 -20.06
N ILE A 128 -8.34 -1.26 -19.68
CA ILE A 128 -9.62 -1.38 -18.97
C ILE A 128 -9.55 -0.62 -17.63
N ILE A 129 -8.46 -0.80 -16.87
CA ILE A 129 -8.26 -0.11 -15.58
C ILE A 129 -8.18 1.40 -15.79
N SER A 130 -7.44 1.87 -16.80
CA SER A 130 -7.36 3.30 -17.14
C SER A 130 -8.74 3.89 -17.42
N SER A 131 -9.58 3.17 -18.17
CA SER A 131 -10.97 3.57 -18.46
C SER A 131 -11.80 3.69 -17.18
N LEU A 132 -11.79 2.66 -16.33
CA LEU A 132 -12.54 2.63 -15.07
C LEU A 132 -12.10 3.73 -14.10
N LEU A 133 -10.78 3.95 -13.96
CA LEU A 133 -10.24 5.02 -13.11
C LEU A 133 -10.70 6.40 -13.61
N THR A 134 -10.67 6.63 -14.92
CA THR A 134 -11.14 7.88 -15.54
C THR A 134 -12.64 8.08 -15.31
N GLU A 135 -13.45 7.02 -15.42
CA GLU A 135 -14.89 7.05 -15.15
C GLU A 135 -15.21 7.37 -13.67
N CYS A 136 -14.32 7.01 -12.74
CA CYS A 136 -14.39 7.39 -11.33
C CYS A 136 -13.80 8.78 -11.04
N GLY A 137 -13.38 9.53 -12.06
CA GLY A 137 -12.77 10.85 -11.89
C GLY A 137 -11.36 10.83 -11.30
N ALA A 138 -10.69 9.67 -11.29
CA ALA A 138 -9.31 9.57 -10.82
C ALA A 138 -8.35 10.24 -11.82
N GLN A 139 -7.38 10.98 -11.30
CA GLN A 139 -6.25 11.43 -12.10
C GLN A 139 -5.20 10.32 -12.16
N ILE A 140 -4.79 9.93 -13.35
CA ILE A 140 -3.84 8.84 -13.53
C ILE A 140 -2.41 9.38 -13.46
N GLY A 141 -1.58 8.75 -12.63
CA GLY A 141 -0.15 8.99 -12.53
C GLY A 141 0.60 8.14 -13.53
N TYR A 142 0.70 6.85 -13.24
CA TYR A 142 1.33 5.86 -14.11
C TYR A 142 0.59 4.53 -14.03
N ILE A 143 0.38 3.88 -15.17
CA ILE A 143 -0.18 2.52 -15.27
C ILE A 143 0.81 1.67 -16.08
N GLU A 144 1.43 0.69 -15.44
CA GLU A 144 2.34 -0.25 -16.07
C GLU A 144 1.58 -1.11 -17.10
N PRO A 145 2.03 -1.17 -18.37
CA PRO A 145 1.35 -1.94 -19.40
C PRO A 145 1.26 -3.44 -19.08
N THR A 146 0.07 -4.02 -19.19
CA THR A 146 -0.13 -5.46 -19.01
C THR A 146 0.16 -6.24 -20.29
N LYS A 147 0.54 -7.52 -20.15
CA LYS A 147 0.74 -8.45 -21.26
C LYS A 147 -0.58 -9.02 -21.78
N GLN A 148 -1.52 -9.34 -20.89
CA GLN A 148 -2.77 -9.99 -21.28
C GLN A 148 -3.69 -9.06 -22.06
N ILE A 149 -4.29 -9.62 -23.10
CA ILE A 149 -5.43 -9.07 -23.82
C ILE A 149 -6.64 -9.90 -23.42
N ILE A 150 -7.70 -9.22 -22.99
CA ILE A 150 -8.97 -9.80 -22.61
C ILE A 150 -9.87 -9.76 -23.84
N GLU A 151 -10.23 -10.93 -24.38
CA GLU A 151 -11.01 -11.06 -25.62
C GLU A 151 -12.43 -10.49 -25.44
N SER A 152 -13.02 -10.75 -24.28
CA SER A 152 -14.30 -10.18 -23.87
C SER A 152 -14.31 -10.06 -22.35
N PHE A 153 -15.03 -9.13 -21.75
CA PHE A 153 -15.21 -9.10 -20.30
C PHE A 153 -16.47 -8.34 -20.00
N VAL A 154 -17.47 -9.07 -19.51
CA VAL A 154 -18.75 -8.52 -19.11
C VAL A 154 -18.75 -8.41 -17.59
N SER A 155 -18.77 -7.18 -17.09
CA SER A 155 -18.91 -6.93 -15.65
C SER A 155 -20.30 -7.38 -15.17
N PRO A 156 -20.40 -8.26 -14.16
CA PRO A 156 -21.67 -8.70 -13.59
C PRO A 156 -22.21 -7.68 -12.57
N TYR A 157 -22.46 -6.45 -13.03
CA TYR A 157 -22.98 -5.34 -12.21
C TYR A 157 -22.09 -5.02 -10.99
N TRP A 158 -20.78 -5.17 -11.15
CA TRP A 158 -19.81 -4.87 -10.10
C TRP A 158 -19.46 -3.39 -10.04
N SER A 159 -18.94 -2.97 -8.88
CA SER A 159 -18.37 -1.64 -8.74
C SER A 159 -17.05 -1.53 -9.51
N PRO A 160 -16.69 -0.34 -10.04
CA PRO A 160 -15.40 -0.12 -10.69
C PRO A 160 -14.22 -0.63 -9.87
N TYR A 161 -14.24 -0.36 -8.55
CA TYR A 161 -13.21 -0.85 -7.63
C TYR A 161 -13.11 -2.38 -7.60
N HIS A 162 -14.24 -3.09 -7.53
CA HIS A 162 -14.25 -4.55 -7.55
C HIS A 162 -13.71 -5.10 -8.87
N ILE A 163 -14.07 -4.47 -10.00
CA ILE A 163 -13.55 -4.85 -11.32
C ILE A 163 -12.04 -4.64 -11.39
N ILE A 164 -11.52 -3.49 -10.95
CA ILE A 164 -10.08 -3.21 -10.93
C ILE A 164 -9.35 -4.26 -10.09
N LYS A 165 -9.81 -4.51 -8.85
CA LYS A 165 -9.19 -5.51 -7.96
C LYS A 165 -9.23 -6.91 -8.58
N TYR A 166 -10.35 -7.29 -9.20
CA TYR A 166 -10.50 -8.56 -9.88
C TYR A 166 -9.50 -8.70 -11.04
N LEU A 167 -9.46 -7.73 -11.95
CA LEU A 167 -8.57 -7.79 -13.12
C LEU A 167 -7.09 -7.73 -12.72
N LEU A 168 -6.72 -6.88 -11.76
CA LEU A 168 -5.35 -6.82 -11.25
C LEU A 168 -4.90 -8.12 -10.60
N SER A 169 -5.82 -8.88 -10.00
CA SER A 169 -5.47 -10.18 -9.43
C SER A 169 -4.96 -11.19 -10.45
N PHE A 170 -5.18 -10.99 -11.75
CA PHE A 170 -4.65 -11.87 -12.82
C PHE A 170 -3.59 -11.19 -13.68
N ALA A 171 -3.38 -9.88 -13.52
CA ALA A 171 -2.51 -9.10 -14.40
C ALA A 171 -1.04 -9.51 -14.27
N ILE A 172 -0.35 -9.57 -15.40
CA ILE A 172 1.12 -9.67 -15.48
C ILE A 172 1.63 -8.61 -16.45
N ASN A 173 2.82 -8.09 -16.17
CA ASN A 173 3.44 -7.09 -17.01
C ASN A 173 4.03 -7.72 -18.28
N SER A 174 4.60 -6.90 -19.16
CA SER A 174 5.26 -7.35 -20.38
C SER A 174 6.37 -8.38 -20.16
N SER A 175 7.02 -8.36 -19.00
CA SER A 175 8.06 -9.31 -18.60
C SER A 175 7.53 -10.62 -18.03
N GLY A 176 6.20 -10.76 -17.86
CA GLY A 176 5.57 -11.93 -17.28
C GLY A 176 5.59 -11.95 -15.75
N THR A 177 5.80 -10.80 -15.11
CA THR A 177 5.80 -10.61 -13.67
C THR A 177 4.46 -10.03 -13.20
N GLY A 178 3.83 -10.66 -12.21
CA GLY A 178 2.67 -10.15 -11.49
C GLY A 178 3.06 -9.24 -10.32
N GLY A 179 2.22 -9.23 -9.30
CA GLY A 179 2.32 -8.35 -8.14
C GLY A 179 1.80 -6.93 -8.40
N TYR A 180 0.76 -6.77 -9.22
CA TYR A 180 0.20 -5.43 -9.46
C TYR A 180 -0.44 -4.84 -8.21
N LEU A 181 -0.09 -3.58 -7.96
CA LEU A 181 -0.56 -2.73 -6.89
C LEU A 181 -1.30 -1.54 -7.49
N CYS A 182 -2.24 -0.98 -6.76
CA CYS A 182 -2.99 0.22 -7.14
C CYS A 182 -3.09 1.12 -5.91
N TRP A 183 -2.59 2.34 -6.00
CA TRP A 183 -2.62 3.31 -4.90
C TRP A 183 -2.64 4.75 -5.39
N THR A 184 -2.97 5.69 -4.49
CA THR A 184 -2.98 7.13 -4.76
C THR A 184 -1.82 7.78 -4.03
N ASP A 185 -1.00 8.54 -4.76
CA ASP A 185 0.11 9.32 -4.20
C ASP A 185 -0.43 10.60 -3.54
N LEU A 186 -0.05 10.85 -2.28
CA LEU A 186 -0.58 11.97 -1.50
C LEU A 186 -0.29 13.33 -2.14
N LYS A 187 0.95 13.55 -2.56
CA LYS A 187 1.43 14.85 -3.04
C LYS A 187 0.78 15.24 -4.38
N THR A 188 0.57 14.26 -5.26
CA THR A 188 0.04 14.51 -6.60
C THR A 188 -1.46 14.24 -6.71
N GLY A 189 -2.04 13.49 -5.77
CA GLY A 189 -3.42 13.01 -5.86
C GLY A 189 -3.65 12.01 -6.99
N LYS A 190 -2.58 11.52 -7.63
CA LYS A 190 -2.65 10.66 -8.81
C LYS A 190 -2.60 9.18 -8.45
N VAL A 191 -3.37 8.38 -9.17
CA VAL A 191 -3.42 6.93 -9.02
C VAL A 191 -2.30 6.28 -9.83
N ASN A 192 -1.52 5.43 -9.17
CA ASN A 192 -0.46 4.62 -9.77
C ASN A 192 -0.88 3.15 -9.75
N VAL A 193 -0.55 2.43 -10.82
CA VAL A 193 -0.83 1.01 -10.98
C VAL A 193 0.41 0.32 -11.55
N THR A 194 1.17 -0.38 -10.70
CA THR A 194 2.45 -1.00 -11.09
C THR A 194 2.67 -2.32 -10.37
N THR A 195 3.56 -3.15 -10.90
CA THR A 195 4.05 -4.34 -10.23
C THR A 195 4.99 -4.00 -9.07
N LEU A 196 5.02 -4.85 -8.05
CA LEU A 196 6.01 -4.77 -6.97
C LEU A 196 7.44 -4.82 -7.51
N ASP A 197 7.71 -5.65 -8.53
CA ASP A 197 9.03 -5.73 -9.18
C ASP A 197 9.46 -4.40 -9.80
N TYR A 198 8.53 -3.68 -10.44
CA TYR A 198 8.79 -2.34 -10.98
C TYR A 198 9.19 -1.34 -9.87
N LEU A 199 8.53 -1.42 -8.71
CA LEU A 199 8.85 -0.59 -7.53
C LEU A 199 10.21 -0.96 -6.93
N MET A 200 10.50 -2.25 -6.81
CA MET A 200 11.77 -2.74 -6.24
C MET A 200 12.99 -2.37 -7.08
N LYS A 201 12.81 -2.01 -8.35
CA LYS A 201 13.87 -1.42 -9.19
C LYS A 201 14.14 0.05 -8.90
N GLY A 202 13.30 0.71 -8.09
CA GLY A 202 13.37 2.13 -7.78
C GLY A 202 12.86 3.02 -8.91
N SER A 203 12.02 2.48 -9.79
CA SER A 203 11.61 3.14 -11.03
C SER A 203 10.73 4.37 -10.83
N LEU A 204 10.02 4.47 -9.69
CA LEU A 204 9.20 5.64 -9.33
C LEU A 204 9.96 6.70 -8.54
N GLY A 205 11.15 6.39 -8.05
CA GLY A 205 11.95 7.28 -7.23
C GLY A 205 12.61 6.59 -6.04
N ARG A 206 13.48 7.35 -5.38
CA ARG A 206 14.19 6.93 -4.17
C ARG A 206 14.19 8.08 -3.17
N PHE A 207 13.92 7.74 -1.92
CA PHE A 207 14.26 8.56 -0.76
C PHE A 207 15.69 8.24 -0.33
N ASP A 208 16.46 9.25 0.07
CA ASP A 208 17.90 9.11 0.28
C ASP A 208 18.24 8.04 1.33
N GLU A 209 17.94 8.32 2.59
CA GLU A 209 18.33 7.46 3.71
C GLU A 209 17.55 7.81 4.98
N PHE A 210 17.15 6.78 5.72
CA PHE A 210 16.68 6.91 7.09
C PHE A 210 17.81 6.61 8.07
N LEU A 211 18.00 7.52 9.04
CA LEU A 211 19.11 7.50 9.97
C LEU A 211 18.61 7.53 11.42
N VAL A 212 19.15 6.64 12.24
CA VAL A 212 18.99 6.69 13.70
C VAL A 212 20.06 7.64 14.27
N ASN A 213 19.65 8.63 15.06
CA ASN A 213 20.53 9.64 15.67
C ASN A 213 21.42 10.41 14.64
N PRO A 214 20.84 11.07 13.63
CA PRO A 214 21.61 11.89 12.70
C PRO A 214 22.26 13.10 13.40
N GLU A 215 23.42 13.55 12.89
CA GLU A 215 24.11 14.74 13.38
C GLU A 215 23.22 15.99 13.37
N ASN A 216 22.42 16.18 12.31
CA ASN A 216 21.37 17.20 12.29
C ASN A 216 20.08 16.64 12.89
N PRO A 217 19.62 17.12 14.06
CA PRO A 217 18.38 16.65 14.68
C PRO A 217 17.13 16.99 13.87
N ARG A 218 17.23 17.91 12.90
CA ARG A 218 16.18 18.30 11.95
C ARG A 218 16.33 17.62 10.58
N TYR A 219 17.16 16.59 10.48
CA TYR A 219 17.26 15.79 9.26
C TYR A 219 15.90 15.15 8.93
N ARG A 220 15.46 15.28 7.68
CA ARG A 220 14.15 14.76 7.22
C ARG A 220 13.99 13.25 7.37
N GLY A 221 15.07 12.49 7.26
CA GLY A 221 15.07 11.03 7.41
C GLY A 221 15.39 10.55 8.82
N ARG A 222 15.30 11.42 9.84
CA ARG A 222 15.58 11.03 11.23
C ARG A 222 14.56 10.02 11.74
N ILE A 223 15.03 8.94 12.34
CA ILE A 223 14.19 7.95 13.04
C ILE A 223 14.13 8.30 14.53
N ASP A 224 12.93 8.48 15.07
CA ASP A 224 12.71 8.78 16.49
C ASP A 224 12.39 7.53 17.31
N ASN A 225 11.56 6.64 16.77
CA ASN A 225 11.23 5.37 17.39
C ASN A 225 11.17 4.29 16.34
N LEU A 226 11.91 3.19 16.52
CA LEU A 226 11.95 2.07 15.60
C LEU A 226 11.38 0.82 16.27
N THR A 227 10.42 0.20 15.60
CA THR A 227 9.92 -1.13 15.92
C THR A 227 10.12 -2.04 14.71
N VAL A 228 10.98 -3.05 14.88
CA VAL A 228 11.10 -4.13 13.90
C VAL A 228 10.16 -5.24 14.35
N GLU A 229 9.25 -5.67 13.47
CA GLU A 229 8.45 -6.86 13.75
C GLU A 229 9.39 -8.07 13.71
N THR A 230 9.79 -8.56 14.89
CA THR A 230 10.80 -9.63 15.05
C THR A 230 10.32 -10.99 14.56
N ASN A 231 9.01 -11.15 14.42
CA ASN A 231 8.43 -12.34 13.81
C ASN A 231 8.40 -12.10 12.31
N TYR A 232 9.40 -12.63 11.60
CA TYR A 232 9.16 -13.09 10.23
C TYR A 232 7.89 -13.91 10.28
N ASP A 233 6.77 -13.37 9.78
CA ASP A 233 5.48 -14.04 9.91
C ASP A 233 5.36 -15.14 8.84
N ILE A 234 6.34 -16.04 8.88
CA ILE A 234 6.44 -17.25 8.08
C ILE A 234 5.23 -18.12 8.39
N ILE A 235 4.74 -18.11 9.63
CA ILE A 235 3.53 -18.85 9.98
C ILE A 235 2.35 -18.30 9.16
N ARG A 236 2.17 -16.98 9.07
CA ARG A 236 1.15 -16.37 8.20
C ARG A 236 1.41 -16.60 6.71
N LEU A 237 2.66 -16.56 6.26
CA LEU A 237 3.01 -16.89 4.87
C LEU A 237 2.62 -18.34 4.55
N LEU A 238 2.98 -19.29 5.43
CA LEU A 238 2.64 -20.70 5.32
C LEU A 238 1.13 -20.93 5.41
N SER A 239 0.47 -20.27 6.37
CA SER A 239 -0.98 -20.38 6.59
C SER A 239 -1.82 -19.68 5.53
N ASN A 240 -1.22 -18.82 4.71
CA ASN A 240 -1.87 -18.21 3.55
C ASN A 240 -1.45 -18.87 2.24
N GLY A 241 -0.71 -20.00 2.31
CA GLY A 241 -0.40 -20.82 1.15
C GLY A 241 0.82 -20.35 0.35
N GLY A 242 1.61 -19.42 0.90
CA GLY A 242 2.81 -18.89 0.27
C GLY A 242 3.86 -19.95 -0.06
N ALA A 243 3.85 -21.11 0.62
CA ALA A 243 4.80 -22.22 0.39
C ALA A 243 4.31 -23.38 -0.48
N GLY A 244 3.02 -23.42 -0.79
CA GLY A 244 2.43 -24.57 -1.48
C GLY A 244 0.94 -24.40 -1.63
N THR A 245 0.48 -23.93 -2.77
CA THR A 245 -0.94 -23.68 -3.04
C THR A 245 -1.34 -24.27 -4.37
N LYS A 246 -2.47 -24.97 -4.41
CA LYS A 246 -3.06 -25.44 -5.66
C LYS A 246 -4.24 -24.57 -6.05
N TYR A 247 -4.14 -23.96 -7.22
CA TYR A 247 -5.20 -23.16 -7.79
C TYR A 247 -6.00 -24.01 -8.76
N TYR A 248 -7.32 -23.93 -8.65
CA TYR A 248 -8.23 -24.61 -9.55
C TYR A 248 -9.05 -23.58 -10.33
N ALA A 249 -9.17 -23.80 -11.62
CA ALA A 249 -10.07 -23.11 -12.53
C ALA A 249 -11.01 -24.12 -13.18
N PHE A 250 -12.31 -23.82 -13.23
CA PHE A 250 -13.24 -24.62 -14.02
C PHE A 250 -13.55 -23.90 -15.33
N ASN A 251 -13.23 -24.55 -16.45
CA ASN A 251 -13.66 -24.11 -17.77
C ASN A 251 -15.08 -24.65 -18.01
N PHE A 252 -16.08 -23.77 -17.98
CA PHE A 252 -17.49 -24.14 -18.15
C PHE A 252 -17.82 -24.65 -19.55
N ASP A 253 -17.17 -24.12 -20.58
CA ASP A 253 -17.41 -24.52 -21.98
C ASP A 253 -16.89 -25.94 -22.24
N LYS A 254 -15.67 -26.24 -21.77
CA LYS A 254 -15.04 -27.56 -21.90
C LYS A 254 -15.45 -28.53 -20.79
N LYS A 255 -16.16 -28.06 -19.76
CA LYS A 255 -16.48 -28.79 -18.52
C LYS A 255 -15.25 -29.46 -17.89
N LYS A 256 -14.10 -28.77 -17.93
CA LYS A 256 -12.80 -29.30 -17.49
C LYS A 256 -12.26 -28.47 -16.34
N VAL A 257 -11.75 -29.15 -15.31
CA VAL A 257 -10.94 -28.51 -14.26
C VAL A 257 -9.51 -28.41 -14.76
N ILE A 258 -8.96 -27.21 -14.71
CA ILE A 258 -7.54 -26.92 -14.88
C ILE A 258 -6.98 -26.59 -13.51
N SER A 259 -5.77 -27.06 -13.22
CA SER A 259 -5.09 -26.71 -11.98
C SER A 259 -3.64 -26.38 -12.22
N THR A 260 -3.15 -25.41 -11.47
CA THR A 260 -1.72 -25.10 -11.39
C THR A 260 -1.31 -25.09 -9.92
N GLU A 261 -0.05 -25.41 -9.66
CA GLU A 261 0.50 -25.49 -8.32
C GLU A 261 1.58 -24.42 -8.17
N LEU A 262 1.37 -23.54 -7.20
CA LEU A 262 2.44 -22.70 -6.67
C LEU A 262 3.31 -23.60 -5.78
N ASN A 263 4.53 -23.84 -6.23
CA ASN A 263 5.61 -24.29 -5.38
C ASN A 263 6.60 -23.13 -5.26
N ILE A 264 7.05 -22.81 -4.04
CA ILE A 264 8.06 -21.77 -3.81
C ILE A 264 9.30 -21.98 -4.70
N SER A 265 9.66 -23.23 -5.01
CA SER A 265 10.78 -23.55 -5.90
C SER A 265 10.61 -23.04 -7.34
N ASN A 266 9.39 -22.75 -7.77
CA ASN A 266 9.04 -22.41 -9.16
C ASN A 266 8.85 -20.90 -9.37
N VAL A 267 8.93 -20.08 -8.31
CA VAL A 267 8.79 -18.62 -8.42
C VAL A 267 10.15 -18.05 -8.87
N ASN A 268 10.32 -17.88 -10.19
CA ASN A 268 11.48 -17.21 -10.78
C ASN A 268 11.46 -15.73 -10.42
N GLN A 269 12.39 -15.27 -9.57
CA GLN A 269 12.34 -13.88 -9.11
C GLN A 269 13.75 -13.30 -8.84
N THR A 270 14.03 -12.11 -9.41
CA THR A 270 15.28 -11.34 -9.35
C THR A 270 15.18 -10.22 -8.29
N HIS A 271 15.63 -10.46 -7.05
CA HIS A 271 15.36 -9.54 -5.91
C HIS A 271 16.58 -9.04 -5.12
N LEU A 272 16.35 -8.06 -4.22
CA LEU A 272 17.34 -7.24 -3.50
C LEU A 272 17.66 -7.79 -2.08
N SER A 273 18.94 -7.76 -1.76
CA SER A 273 19.58 -7.94 -0.43
C SER A 273 19.57 -9.35 0.22
N SER A 274 20.67 -9.59 0.93
CA SER A 274 21.37 -10.87 1.06
C SER A 274 21.71 -11.15 2.54
N LYS A 275 20.70 -11.20 3.42
CA LYS A 275 21.00 -11.16 4.87
C LYS A 275 20.24 -12.09 5.81
N TYR A 276 19.28 -12.89 5.34
CA TYR A 276 18.46 -13.71 6.25
C TYR A 276 18.11 -15.07 5.64
N PRO A 277 18.79 -16.15 6.07
CA PRO A 277 18.42 -17.51 5.69
C PRO A 277 17.25 -18.01 6.55
N LEU A 278 16.22 -18.61 5.93
CA LEU A 278 15.48 -19.66 6.64
C LEU A 278 16.08 -21.02 6.25
N TYR A 279 16.01 -21.95 7.19
CA TYR A 279 16.56 -23.28 7.01
C TYR A 279 15.70 -24.10 6.01
N PRO A 280 16.26 -24.59 4.89
CA PRO A 280 15.56 -25.50 3.95
C PRO A 280 15.13 -26.82 4.57
N LYS A 281 15.74 -27.19 5.69
CA LYS A 281 15.48 -28.46 6.35
C LYS A 281 14.03 -28.60 6.83
N TYR A 282 13.34 -27.49 7.13
CA TYR A 282 11.95 -27.52 7.59
C TYR A 282 10.92 -27.33 6.46
N LEU A 283 11.29 -26.75 5.31
CA LEU A 283 10.37 -26.60 4.17
C LEU A 283 10.06 -27.92 3.47
N ASN A 284 11.02 -28.84 3.43
CA ASN A 284 10.79 -30.20 2.90
C ASN A 284 9.89 -31.05 3.83
N ASP A 285 9.84 -30.71 5.12
CA ASP A 285 9.01 -31.41 6.12
C ASP A 285 7.61 -30.78 6.27
N ILE A 286 7.40 -29.55 5.80
CA ILE A 286 6.06 -28.95 5.64
C ILE A 286 5.41 -29.59 4.41
N LYS A 287 4.99 -30.84 4.56
CA LYS A 287 4.06 -31.48 3.64
C LYS A 287 2.76 -30.67 3.63
N TYR A 288 2.55 -29.91 2.56
CA TYR A 288 1.26 -29.43 2.05
C TYR A 288 0.26 -28.98 3.12
N HIS A 289 0.30 -27.71 3.52
CA HIS A 289 -0.97 -27.07 3.88
C HIS A 289 -1.71 -26.79 2.57
N ASN A 290 -2.54 -27.76 2.15
CA ASN A 290 -3.37 -27.67 0.95
C ASN A 290 -4.43 -26.58 1.14
N ILE A 291 -4.04 -25.33 0.99
CA ILE A 291 -5.00 -24.26 0.79
C ILE A 291 -5.37 -24.32 -0.69
N ALA A 292 -6.57 -24.80 -0.96
CA ALA A 292 -7.13 -24.83 -2.30
C ALA A 292 -7.88 -23.52 -2.52
N PHE A 293 -7.35 -22.61 -3.32
CA PHE A 293 -8.12 -21.47 -3.79
C PHE A 293 -8.89 -21.90 -5.05
N CYS A 294 -10.20 -22.03 -4.91
CA CYS A 294 -11.10 -22.16 -6.05
C CYS A 294 -11.44 -20.77 -6.56
N SER A 295 -10.87 -20.37 -7.70
CA SER A 295 -11.31 -19.16 -8.38
C SER A 295 -12.39 -19.57 -9.38
N LEU A 296 -13.64 -19.31 -9.02
CA LEU A 296 -14.74 -19.38 -9.98
C LEU A 296 -14.56 -18.21 -10.95
N PHE A 297 -14.40 -18.51 -12.23
CA PHE A 297 -14.49 -17.50 -13.29
C PHE A 297 -15.99 -17.27 -13.53
N PRO A 298 -16.59 -16.17 -13.06
CA PRO A 298 -18.01 -15.96 -13.24
C PRO A 298 -18.29 -15.79 -14.73
N ASN A 299 -18.97 -16.80 -15.28
CA ASN A 299 -19.69 -16.80 -16.56
C ASN A 299 -19.09 -15.90 -17.64
N THR A 300 -17.82 -16.10 -17.93
CA THR A 300 -17.16 -15.52 -19.09
C THR A 300 -17.52 -16.32 -20.32
N LYS A 301 -18.80 -16.32 -20.71
CA LYS A 301 -19.17 -16.70 -22.08
C LYS A 301 -18.44 -15.73 -23.01
N GLY A 302 -17.28 -16.11 -23.54
CA GLY A 302 -16.49 -15.27 -24.43
C GLY A 302 -15.20 -14.64 -23.86
N ALA A 303 -15.00 -14.51 -22.55
CA ALA A 303 -13.84 -13.71 -22.06
C ALA A 303 -12.48 -14.39 -22.21
N ILE A 304 -12.51 -15.72 -22.09
CA ILE A 304 -11.35 -16.60 -22.16
C ILE A 304 -11.81 -17.76 -23.05
N THR A 305 -12.19 -17.43 -24.29
CA THR A 305 -12.61 -18.46 -25.24
C THR A 305 -11.40 -19.28 -25.69
N GLY A 306 -11.51 -20.60 -25.54
CA GLY A 306 -10.88 -21.55 -26.44
C GLY A 306 -9.62 -22.28 -25.96
N ASP A 307 -8.68 -21.65 -25.24
CA ASP A 307 -7.37 -22.26 -24.99
C ASP A 307 -7.03 -22.44 -23.50
N ASP A 308 -6.70 -23.67 -23.13
CA ASP A 308 -6.22 -24.02 -21.79
C ASP A 308 -4.92 -23.24 -21.46
N SER A 309 -4.14 -22.84 -22.48
CA SER A 309 -2.92 -22.03 -22.34
C SER A 309 -3.21 -20.64 -21.75
N LYS A 310 -4.25 -19.93 -22.23
CA LYS A 310 -4.62 -18.60 -21.75
C LYS A 310 -5.14 -18.63 -20.31
N LEU A 311 -5.89 -19.69 -19.97
CA LEU A 311 -6.35 -19.88 -18.59
C LEU A 311 -5.18 -20.17 -17.64
N ASN A 312 -4.19 -20.94 -18.09
CA ASN A 312 -2.95 -21.16 -17.33
C ASN A 312 -2.18 -19.85 -17.12
N ASP A 313 -2.07 -18.98 -18.12
CA ASP A 313 -1.40 -17.68 -17.99
C ASP A 313 -2.08 -16.78 -16.94
N LEU A 314 -3.41 -16.75 -16.92
CA LEU A 314 -4.17 -16.00 -15.90
C LEU A 314 -3.99 -16.59 -14.50
N LEU A 315 -4.01 -17.91 -14.38
CA LEU A 315 -3.75 -18.60 -13.11
C LEU A 315 -2.32 -18.34 -12.60
N ASN A 316 -1.34 -18.35 -13.49
CA ASN A 316 0.04 -18.01 -13.16
C ASN A 316 0.17 -16.54 -12.71
N GLY A 317 -0.54 -15.62 -13.37
CA GLY A 317 -0.64 -14.23 -12.92
C GLY A 317 -1.22 -14.13 -11.51
N LYS A 318 -2.29 -14.85 -11.23
CA LYS A 318 -2.90 -14.91 -9.89
C LYS A 318 -1.94 -15.42 -8.82
N ILE A 319 -1.23 -16.51 -9.10
CA ILE A 319 -0.20 -17.03 -8.21
C ILE A 319 0.82 -15.95 -7.87
N GLN A 320 1.36 -15.27 -8.90
CA GLN A 320 2.40 -14.28 -8.71
C GLN A 320 1.88 -13.05 -7.95
N ASN A 321 0.66 -12.59 -8.24
CA ASN A 321 0.02 -11.49 -7.52
C ASN A 321 -0.18 -11.81 -6.03
N ASP A 322 -0.80 -12.95 -5.73
CA ASP A 322 -1.08 -13.36 -4.35
C ASP A 322 0.23 -13.55 -3.57
N TYR A 323 1.25 -14.17 -4.18
CA TYR A 323 2.56 -14.35 -3.57
C TYR A 323 3.30 -13.02 -3.33
N SER A 324 3.33 -12.13 -4.32
CA SER A 324 3.97 -10.82 -4.19
C SER A 324 3.31 -9.95 -3.12
N LEU A 325 1.99 -10.00 -2.97
CA LEU A 325 1.30 -9.31 -1.89
C LEU A 325 1.69 -9.88 -0.52
N LEU A 326 1.68 -11.21 -0.38
CA LEU A 326 2.07 -11.88 0.85
C LEU A 326 3.53 -11.58 1.24
N SER A 327 4.45 -11.50 0.27
CA SER A 327 5.86 -11.24 0.57
C SER A 327 6.12 -9.86 1.17
N THR A 328 5.31 -8.84 0.80
CA THR A 328 5.38 -7.49 1.42
C THR A 328 4.93 -7.47 2.88
N ASP A 329 4.26 -8.51 3.37
CA ASP A 329 3.79 -8.64 4.74
C ASP A 329 4.77 -9.42 5.65
N VAL A 330 5.78 -10.10 5.07
CA VAL A 330 6.68 -11.01 5.80
C VAL A 330 7.67 -10.26 6.70
N PHE A 331 8.25 -9.17 6.19
CA PHE A 331 9.26 -8.40 6.90
C PHE A 331 8.93 -6.91 6.84
N LYS A 332 8.59 -6.35 8.01
CA LYS A 332 8.18 -4.97 8.17
C LYS A 332 9.02 -4.28 9.24
N ILE A 333 9.45 -3.07 8.92
CA ILE A 333 10.11 -2.15 9.84
C ILE A 333 9.20 -0.95 9.98
N ASN A 334 8.70 -0.71 11.19
CA ASN A 334 7.86 0.43 11.49
C ASN A 334 8.65 1.47 12.27
N PHE A 335 8.52 2.74 11.92
CA PHE A 335 9.12 3.80 12.74
C PHE A 335 8.37 5.13 12.67
N LEU A 336 8.62 5.97 13.68
CA LEU A 336 8.22 7.37 13.70
C LEU A 336 9.38 8.25 13.22
N THR A 337 9.03 9.26 12.44
CA THR A 337 9.95 10.25 11.91
C THR A 337 9.24 11.58 11.77
N ASN A 338 10.02 12.64 11.62
CA ASN A 338 9.50 13.95 11.29
C ASN A 338 8.73 13.89 9.96
N GLY A 339 7.68 14.70 9.88
CA GLY A 339 6.84 14.75 8.71
C GLY A 339 7.50 15.44 7.52
N ASP A 340 7.40 14.78 6.36
CA ASP A 340 7.91 15.22 5.07
C ASP A 340 6.83 14.95 4.00
N PRO A 341 6.27 15.99 3.32
CA PRO A 341 5.25 15.79 2.28
C PRO A 341 5.80 15.23 0.98
N ASP A 342 7.13 15.25 0.80
CA ASP A 342 7.77 14.80 -0.43
C ASP A 342 8.04 13.31 -0.42
N ARG A 343 8.00 12.71 0.78
CA ARG A 343 8.04 11.27 0.99
C ARG A 343 6.76 10.62 0.47
N ARG A 344 6.91 9.55 -0.32
CA ARG A 344 5.82 8.89 -1.03
C ARG A 344 5.85 7.39 -0.86
N CYS A 345 4.68 6.76 -0.86
CA CYS A 345 4.56 5.32 -0.95
C CYS A 345 5.05 4.82 -2.33
N GLY A 346 5.71 3.67 -2.34
CA GLY A 346 6.26 3.06 -3.56
C GLY A 346 7.69 3.49 -3.89
N TRP A 347 8.28 4.44 -3.16
CA TRP A 347 9.70 4.79 -3.28
C TRP A 347 10.59 3.79 -2.53
N LEU A 348 11.81 3.59 -3.03
CA LEU A 348 12.84 2.90 -2.27
C LEU A 348 13.50 3.86 -1.28
N ALA A 349 13.88 3.36 -0.11
CA ALA A 349 14.66 4.10 0.87
C ALA A 349 15.78 3.23 1.43
N LYS A 350 16.92 3.84 1.70
CA LYS A 350 17.97 3.19 2.47
C LYS A 350 17.68 3.29 3.95
N LEU A 351 17.92 2.22 4.68
CA LEU A 351 17.94 2.23 6.14
C LEU A 351 19.36 1.93 6.61
N ASP A 352 19.93 2.82 7.42
CA ASP A 352 21.18 2.56 8.12
C ASP A 352 20.90 2.40 9.62
N PHE A 353 20.94 1.16 10.09
CA PHE A 353 20.67 0.83 11.48
C PHE A 353 21.97 0.69 12.28
N PRO A 354 22.21 1.49 13.33
CA PRO A 354 23.38 1.32 14.19
C PRO A 354 23.26 0.02 15.00
N SER A 355 24.36 -0.70 15.24
CA SER A 355 24.33 -1.86 16.14
C SER A 355 24.02 -1.43 17.57
N GLN A 356 23.32 -2.31 18.30
CA GLN A 356 22.99 -2.10 19.71
C GLN A 356 24.23 -2.14 20.63
N ASN A 357 25.42 -2.43 20.10
CA ASN A 357 26.68 -2.45 20.84
C ASN A 357 27.31 -1.05 20.87
N LEU A 358 26.63 -0.08 21.48
CA LEU A 358 27.15 1.29 21.64
C LEU A 358 28.03 1.47 22.91
N ASN A 359 28.28 0.41 23.68
CA ASN A 359 28.92 0.50 25.01
C ASN A 359 30.31 -0.17 25.12
N VAL A 360 31.14 -0.12 24.08
CA VAL A 360 32.58 -0.40 24.23
C VAL A 360 33.34 0.86 23.86
N GLU A 361 33.91 1.53 24.87
CA GLU A 361 34.73 2.73 24.71
C GLU A 361 35.77 2.52 23.60
N GLY A 362 35.70 3.36 22.55
CA GLY A 362 36.72 3.43 21.50
C GLY A 362 36.44 2.67 20.20
N GLN A 363 35.30 1.99 20.04
CA GLN A 363 34.90 1.43 18.74
C GLN A 363 33.82 2.30 18.09
N SER A 364 34.11 2.79 16.88
CA SER A 364 33.12 3.43 16.01
C SER A 364 31.89 2.54 15.92
N SER A 365 30.70 3.10 16.16
CA SER A 365 29.42 2.41 16.11
C SER A 365 29.39 1.40 14.97
N GLU A 366 29.56 0.11 15.27
CA GLU A 366 29.48 -0.89 14.23
C GLU A 366 28.07 -0.82 13.67
N ILE A 367 27.93 -0.61 12.37
CA ILE A 367 26.62 -0.60 11.73
C ILE A 367 26.04 -2.01 11.84
N ASN A 368 24.79 -2.13 12.26
CA ASN A 368 24.12 -3.42 12.28
C ASN A 368 23.93 -3.88 10.84
N LYS A 369 24.83 -4.76 10.39
CA LYS A 369 24.77 -5.30 9.04
C LYS A 369 23.40 -5.91 8.79
N GLN A 370 22.75 -6.51 9.78
CA GLN A 370 21.49 -7.24 9.62
C GLN A 370 20.38 -6.39 8.96
N TYR A 371 20.14 -5.17 9.46
CA TYR A 371 19.02 -4.31 9.03
C TYR A 371 19.40 -3.23 8.02
N LYS A 372 20.65 -3.25 7.51
CA LYS A 372 21.10 -2.30 6.49
C LYS A 372 20.67 -2.78 5.10
N GLY A 373 19.93 -1.96 4.37
CA GLY A 373 19.48 -2.31 3.02
C GLY A 373 18.64 -1.23 2.34
N ASP A 374 18.27 -1.51 1.08
CA ASP A 374 17.24 -0.81 0.34
C ASP A 374 15.88 -1.45 0.71
N TYR A 375 14.91 -0.63 1.09
CA TYR A 375 13.56 -1.04 1.47
C TYR A 375 12.52 -0.27 0.68
N LEU A 376 11.34 -0.84 0.50
CA LEU A 376 10.21 -0.15 -0.10
C LEU A 376 9.40 0.57 0.97
N ILE A 377 9.08 1.85 0.75
CA ILE A 377 8.13 2.59 1.57
C ILE A 377 6.74 2.09 1.23
N ARG A 378 6.17 1.26 2.10
CA ARG A 378 4.89 0.59 1.88
C ARG A 378 3.72 1.46 2.32
N ASP A 379 3.79 1.91 3.57
CA ASP A 379 2.73 2.66 4.25
C ASP A 379 3.31 3.94 4.86
N ILE A 380 2.57 5.03 4.76
CA ILE A 380 2.84 6.28 5.45
C ILE A 380 1.54 6.74 6.14
N SER A 381 1.62 6.90 7.46
CA SER A 381 0.57 7.50 8.27
C SER A 381 1.02 8.91 8.68
N HIS A 382 0.42 9.91 8.05
CA HIS A 382 0.64 11.31 8.35
C HIS A 382 -0.21 11.70 9.55
N SER A 383 0.41 12.27 10.58
CA SER A 383 -0.28 12.76 11.77
C SER A 383 -0.03 14.25 11.93
N PHE A 384 -1.11 15.02 11.97
CA PHE A 384 -1.10 16.42 12.31
C PHE A 384 -1.94 16.58 13.56
N SER A 385 -1.34 17.05 14.65
CA SER A 385 -2.10 17.47 15.83
C SER A 385 -1.90 18.98 16.03
N PHE A 386 -2.79 19.59 16.80
CA PHE A 386 -2.68 21.02 17.09
C PHE A 386 -1.43 21.34 17.92
N TYR A 387 -1.06 20.42 18.81
CA TYR A 387 0.02 20.59 19.78
C TYR A 387 1.36 19.98 19.35
N GLU A 388 1.36 19.03 18.42
CA GLU A 388 2.57 18.38 17.94
C GLU A 388 2.91 18.83 16.52
N GLU A 389 4.20 18.81 16.21
CA GLU A 389 4.68 19.02 14.85
C GLU A 389 4.21 17.88 13.94
N TYR A 390 4.07 18.18 12.64
CA TYR A 390 3.75 17.17 11.63
C TYR A 390 4.73 15.99 11.72
N SER A 391 4.18 14.80 11.91
CA SER A 391 4.93 13.56 12.04
C SER A 391 4.41 12.49 11.09
N GLN A 392 5.26 11.52 10.79
CA GLN A 392 4.91 10.36 9.97
C GLN A 392 5.29 9.08 10.69
N ALA A 393 4.34 8.14 10.71
CA ALA A 393 4.67 6.73 10.97
C ALA A 393 4.84 6.03 9.63
N ILE A 394 5.97 5.35 9.46
CA ILE A 394 6.36 4.70 8.19
C ILE A 394 6.45 3.21 8.42
N CYS A 395 5.89 2.45 7.47
CA CYS A 395 6.16 1.02 7.32
C CYS A 395 7.06 0.82 6.09
N LEU A 396 8.28 0.36 6.34
CA LEU A 396 9.16 -0.16 5.30
C LEU A 396 8.94 -1.67 5.19
N CYS A 397 8.86 -2.18 3.97
CA CYS A 397 8.92 -3.61 3.72
C CYS A 397 10.15 -3.97 2.88
N SER A 398 10.71 -5.14 3.17
CA SER A 398 11.65 -5.80 2.25
C SER A 398 10.87 -6.79 1.40
N ASP A 399 11.33 -7.04 0.18
CA ASP A 399 11.01 -8.27 -0.52
C ASP A 399 11.72 -9.43 0.19
N GLY A 400 11.09 -9.97 1.24
CA GLY A 400 11.70 -10.89 2.20
C GLY A 400 12.19 -12.26 1.67
N PHE A 401 12.63 -12.41 0.42
CA PHE A 401 12.89 -13.73 -0.18
C PHE A 401 14.05 -13.79 -1.19
N LYS A 402 15.24 -13.28 -0.85
CA LYS A 402 16.45 -13.66 -1.59
C LYS A 402 17.67 -13.94 -0.75
N GLU A 403 17.58 -14.94 0.13
CA GLU A 403 18.79 -15.65 0.56
C GLU A 403 18.57 -17.09 1.08
N PHE A 404 17.87 -17.90 0.29
CA PHE A 404 17.61 -19.29 0.67
C PHE A 404 18.69 -20.31 0.22
N SER A 405 19.82 -19.86 -0.31
CA SER A 405 20.83 -20.79 -0.81
C SER A 405 22.24 -20.17 -0.87
N ARG A 406 22.87 -20.03 0.31
CA ARG A 406 24.32 -20.19 0.57
C ARG A 406 24.67 -19.49 1.88
N ASN A 407 24.99 -20.28 2.91
CA ASN A 407 26.05 -20.04 3.91
C ASN A 407 25.72 -20.75 5.23
N ILE A 408 25.91 -22.07 5.28
CA ILE A 408 26.33 -22.78 6.49
C ILE A 408 27.30 -23.89 6.08
N ILE A 409 28.56 -23.50 5.83
CA ILE A 409 29.73 -24.31 6.17
C ILE A 409 30.77 -23.32 6.72
N SER A 410 30.70 -23.04 8.02
CA SER A 410 31.84 -22.70 8.89
C SER A 410 31.32 -22.12 10.21
N TRP A 411 30.82 -22.99 11.09
CA TRP A 411 31.03 -22.96 12.55
C TRP A 411 30.85 -24.39 13.04
#